data_AF-A0A529ZFB4-F1
#
_entry.id   AF-A0A529ZFB4-F1
#
_cell.length_a   1.000
_cell.length_b   1.000
_cell.length_c   1.000
_cell.angle_alpha   90.00
_cell.angle_beta   90.00
_cell.angle_gamma   90.00
#
_symmetry.space_group_name_H-M   'P 1'
#
loop_
_entity.id
_entity.type
_entity.pdbx_description
1 polymer ?
#
loop_
_entity_poly.entity_id
_entity_poly.type
_entity_poly.pdbx_seq_one_letter_code
_entity_poly.pdbx_strand_id
1 'polypeptide(L)'
;YTAMCYQHGGMIDDGTLLRLGKDNFRWVGGDDLSGEWLRETATKLGLNVLVRSSTDQMHNIAVQGPKSRDILKEVVWTSPVQPSIGELEWFRFAIARIGGGNGVPVVVSRTGYTGELGYEIWCHPRDAEKVFDAVWE
;
A
#
# COMPACT_ATOMS: atom_id res chain seq x y z
N TYR A 1 -5.95 -8.44 -4.66
CA TYR A 1 -5.25 -8.59 -5.94
C TYR A 1 -6.29 -8.82 -7.03
N THR A 2 -6.17 -8.17 -8.18
CA THR A 2 -7.10 -8.30 -9.31
C THR A 2 -6.39 -7.95 -10.61
N ALA A 3 -6.88 -8.51 -11.72
CA ALA A 3 -6.48 -8.11 -13.06
C ALA A 3 -7.34 -6.94 -13.55
N MET A 4 -6.76 -6.14 -14.45
CA MET A 4 -7.41 -5.14 -15.28
C MET A 4 -7.30 -5.62 -16.74
N CYS A 5 -8.44 -5.78 -17.42
CA CYS A 5 -8.47 -6.33 -18.77
C CYS A 5 -9.27 -5.46 -19.72
N TYR A 6 -8.92 -5.52 -21.00
CA TYR A 6 -9.76 -5.06 -22.10
C TYR A 6 -11.02 -5.93 -22.22
N GLN A 7 -12.02 -5.44 -22.96
CA GLN A 7 -13.26 -6.17 -23.20
C GLN A 7 -13.06 -7.53 -23.89
N HIS A 8 -12.02 -7.65 -24.73
CA HIS A 8 -11.65 -8.90 -25.39
C HIS A 8 -10.83 -9.85 -24.50
N GLY A 9 -10.65 -9.52 -23.22
CA GLY A 9 -9.95 -10.34 -22.23
C GLY A 9 -8.43 -10.19 -22.20
N GLY A 10 -7.84 -9.35 -23.06
CA GLY A 10 -6.41 -9.06 -23.00
C GLY A 10 -6.06 -8.25 -21.75
N MET A 11 -4.97 -8.62 -21.07
CA MET A 11 -4.55 -7.96 -19.85
C MET A 11 -3.98 -6.57 -20.13
N ILE A 12 -4.38 -5.61 -19.32
CA ILE A 12 -3.84 -4.26 -19.29
C ILE A 12 -2.75 -4.20 -18.23
N ASP A 13 -3.11 -4.58 -17.00
CA ASP A 13 -2.25 -4.58 -15.82
C ASP A 13 -2.84 -5.54 -14.78
N ASP A 14 -2.06 -5.91 -13.78
CA ASP A 14 -2.50 -6.65 -12.60
C ASP A 14 -1.93 -5.99 -11.34
N GLY A 15 -2.71 -6.01 -10.26
CA GLY A 15 -2.33 -5.22 -9.12
C GLY A 15 -3.16 -5.42 -7.86
N THR A 16 -2.83 -4.61 -6.86
CA THR A 16 -3.52 -4.58 -5.59
C THR A 16 -4.39 -3.34 -5.47
N LEU A 17 -5.67 -3.56 -5.21
CA LEU A 17 -6.61 -2.49 -4.88
C LEU A 17 -6.77 -2.39 -3.36
N LEU A 18 -6.35 -1.27 -2.79
CA LEU A 18 -6.53 -0.94 -1.38
C LEU A 18 -7.73 0.00 -1.22
N ARG A 19 -8.71 -0.38 -0.39
CA ARG A 19 -9.83 0.50 -0.03
C ARG A 19 -9.47 1.29 1.22
N LEU A 20 -9.01 2.53 1.04
CA LEU A 20 -8.56 3.43 2.11
C LEU A 20 -9.72 4.13 2.84
N GLY A 21 -10.91 4.13 2.25
CA GLY A 21 -12.11 4.68 2.84
C GLY A 21 -13.35 4.29 2.06
N LYS A 22 -14.48 4.96 2.36
CA LYS A 22 -15.74 4.72 1.65
C LYS A 22 -15.58 4.92 0.14
N ASP A 23 -14.95 6.03 -0.23
CA ASP A 23 -14.82 6.53 -1.61
C ASP A 23 -13.35 6.75 -2.03
N ASN A 24 -12.40 6.29 -1.21
CA ASN A 24 -10.97 6.44 -1.46
C ASN A 24 -10.32 5.09 -1.69
N PHE A 25 -9.70 4.93 -2.85
CA PHE A 25 -9.06 3.70 -3.27
C PHE A 25 -7.65 3.99 -3.78
N ARG A 26 -6.75 3.03 -3.62
CA ARG A 26 -5.41 3.06 -4.20
C ARG A 26 -5.19 1.83 -5.03
N TRP A 27 -4.89 2.04 -6.31
CA TRP A 27 -4.39 1.03 -7.22
C TRP A 27 -2.87 0.98 -7.10
N VAL A 28 -2.33 -0.21 -6.88
CA VAL A 28 -0.89 -0.50 -6.91
C VAL A 28 -0.69 -1.49 -8.06
N GLY A 29 -0.29 -0.97 -9.21
CA GLY A 29 -0.04 -1.71 -10.44
C GLY A 29 1.44 -1.71 -10.83
N GLY A 30 1.77 -2.38 -11.94
CA GLY A 30 3.14 -2.45 -12.46
C GLY A 30 3.54 -1.24 -13.30
N ASP A 31 2.57 -0.51 -13.85
CA ASP A 31 2.81 0.61 -14.77
C ASP A 31 1.77 1.75 -14.65
N ASP A 32 2.06 2.86 -15.34
CA ASP A 32 1.19 4.03 -15.42
C ASP A 32 -0.01 3.86 -16.38
N LEU A 33 0.01 2.86 -17.27
CA LEU A 33 -1.07 2.61 -18.25
C LEU A 33 -2.39 2.29 -17.54
N SER A 34 -2.31 1.59 -16.41
CA SER A 34 -3.47 1.37 -15.53
C SER A 34 -4.17 2.67 -15.12
N GLY A 35 -3.40 3.70 -14.77
CA GLY A 35 -3.91 5.02 -14.39
C GLY A 35 -4.50 5.79 -15.57
N GLU A 36 -3.90 5.69 -16.76
CA GLU A 36 -4.44 6.24 -18.00
C GLU A 36 -5.77 5.60 -18.37
N TRP A 37 -5.82 4.27 -18.35
CA TRP A 37 -7.03 3.50 -18.63
C TRP A 37 -8.18 3.83 -17.68
N LEU A 38 -7.89 3.97 -16.38
CA LEU A 38 -8.89 4.38 -15.38
C LEU A 38 -9.45 5.79 -15.65
N ARG A 39 -8.60 6.75 -16.05
CA ARG A 39 -9.04 8.12 -16.40
C ARG A 39 -9.93 8.13 -17.63
N GLU A 40 -9.53 7.42 -18.69
CA GLU A 40 -10.34 7.30 -19.89
C GLU A 40 -11.68 6.63 -19.62
N THR A 41 -11.67 5.54 -18.85
CA THR A 41 -12.88 4.78 -18.50
C THR A 41 -13.83 5.62 -17.67
N ALA A 42 -13.33 6.37 -16.68
CA ALA A 42 -14.14 7.31 -15.91
C ALA A 42 -14.83 8.35 -16.81
N THR A 43 -14.10 8.88 -17.80
CA THR A 43 -14.64 9.86 -18.76
C THR A 43 -15.70 9.24 -19.65
N LYS A 44 -15.43 8.06 -20.24
CA LYS A 44 -16.36 7.31 -21.10
C LYS A 44 -17.67 6.96 -20.38
N LEU A 45 -17.59 6.66 -19.08
CA LEU A 45 -18.73 6.32 -18.25
C LEU A 45 -19.42 7.53 -17.58
N GLY A 46 -18.91 8.75 -17.75
CA GLY A 46 -19.47 9.96 -17.12
C GLY A 46 -19.39 9.93 -15.58
N LEU A 47 -18.39 9.28 -15.02
CA LEU A 47 -18.23 9.13 -13.57
C LEU A 47 -17.62 10.38 -12.93
N ASN A 48 -18.16 10.82 -11.80
CA ASN A 48 -17.58 11.87 -10.99
C ASN A 48 -16.48 11.31 -10.07
N VAL A 49 -15.32 10.99 -10.64
CA VAL A 49 -14.16 10.44 -9.93
C VAL A 49 -12.86 11.13 -10.36
N LEU A 50 -11.90 11.21 -9.44
CA LEU A 50 -10.58 11.77 -9.70
C LEU A 50 -9.51 10.68 -9.60
N VAL A 51 -8.82 10.42 -10.71
CA VAL A 51 -7.71 9.45 -10.78
C VAL A 51 -6.39 10.21 -10.97
N ARG A 52 -5.51 10.14 -9.98
CA ARG A 52 -4.18 10.79 -9.97
C ARG A 52 -3.09 9.76 -9.73
N SER A 53 -1.95 9.91 -10.42
CA SER A 53 -0.75 9.16 -10.06
C SER A 53 -0.25 9.62 -8.70
N SER A 54 0.17 8.68 -7.87
CA SER A 54 0.76 8.93 -6.55
C SER A 54 2.13 8.25 -6.37
N THR A 55 2.74 7.78 -7.46
CA THR A 55 4.02 7.04 -7.45
C THR A 55 5.10 7.84 -6.73
N ASP A 56 5.29 9.10 -7.11
CA ASP A 56 6.28 9.99 -6.47
C ASP A 56 5.88 10.49 -5.09
N GLN A 57 4.67 10.19 -4.62
CA GLN A 57 4.10 10.70 -3.37
C GLN A 57 4.01 9.64 -2.28
N MET A 58 4.33 8.38 -2.59
CA MET A 58 4.25 7.25 -1.68
C MET A 58 5.43 6.31 -1.91
N HIS A 59 6.43 6.37 -1.03
CA HIS A 59 7.54 5.42 -1.07
C HIS A 59 7.16 4.14 -0.33
N ASN A 60 7.67 3.01 -0.84
CA ASN A 60 7.43 1.67 -0.31
C ASN A 60 8.75 1.10 0.21
N ILE A 61 8.73 0.58 1.43
CA ILE A 61 9.79 -0.24 2.00
C ILE A 61 9.21 -1.62 2.27
N ALA A 62 9.71 -2.62 1.55
CA ALA A 62 9.27 -4.01 1.69
C ALA A 62 10.15 -4.75 2.70
N VAL A 63 9.53 -5.27 3.76
CA VAL A 63 10.18 -6.09 4.79
C VAL A 63 9.67 -7.51 4.65
N GLN A 64 10.49 -8.38 4.04
CA GLN A 64 10.11 -9.73 3.65
C GLN A 64 11.01 -10.76 4.33
N GLY A 65 10.43 -11.85 4.81
CA GLY A 65 11.11 -12.94 5.50
C GLY A 65 10.48 -13.29 6.87
N PRO A 66 10.85 -14.43 7.46
CA PRO A 66 10.22 -14.97 8.67
C PRO A 66 10.31 -14.03 9.89
N LYS A 67 11.32 -13.14 9.93
CA LYS A 67 11.53 -12.16 11.00
C LYS A 67 10.80 -10.83 10.80
N SER A 68 10.18 -10.62 9.63
CA SER A 68 9.56 -9.33 9.28
C SER A 68 8.52 -8.86 10.31
N ARG A 69 7.71 -9.79 10.82
CA ARG A 69 6.70 -9.51 11.85
C ARG A 69 7.34 -9.02 13.15
N ASP A 70 8.41 -9.66 13.58
CA ASP A 70 9.03 -9.35 14.88
C ASP A 70 9.73 -8.00 14.81
N ILE A 71 10.47 -7.73 13.72
CA ILE A 71 11.04 -6.40 13.42
C ILE A 71 9.95 -5.32 13.47
N LEU A 72 8.85 -5.54 12.73
CA LEU A 72 7.79 -4.53 12.63
C LEU A 72 7.04 -4.30 13.94
N LYS A 73 6.93 -5.30 14.82
CA LYS A 73 6.30 -5.12 16.14
C LYS A 73 7.08 -4.16 17.04
N GLU A 74 8.40 -4.07 16.87
CA GLU A 74 9.24 -3.19 17.69
C GLU A 74 9.16 -1.74 17.22
N VAL A 75 9.02 -1.51 15.92
CA VAL A 75 9.18 -0.18 15.31
C VAL A 75 7.84 0.47 14.92
N VAL A 76 6.81 -0.34 14.65
CA VAL A 76 5.49 0.13 14.24
C VAL A 76 4.54 0.20 15.43
N TRP A 77 4.06 1.42 15.67
CA TRP A 77 2.98 1.70 16.58
C TRP A 77 1.64 1.77 15.83
N THR A 78 0.60 1.12 16.39
CA THR A 78 -0.77 1.18 15.88
C THR A 78 -1.70 1.75 16.95
N SER A 79 -2.71 2.51 16.53
CA SER A 79 -3.76 2.97 17.44
C SER A 79 -4.61 1.77 17.90
N PRO A 80 -5.21 1.79 19.11
CA PRO A 80 -6.07 0.70 19.59
C PRO A 80 -7.28 0.35 18.70
N VAL A 81 -7.66 1.24 17.77
CA VAL A 81 -8.73 1.01 16.80
C VAL A 81 -8.24 0.37 15.49
N GLN A 82 -6.94 0.12 15.36
CA GLN A 82 -6.30 -0.53 14.22
C GLN A 82 -5.75 -1.89 14.68
N PRO A 83 -5.74 -2.91 13.81
CA PRO A 83 -5.09 -4.18 14.14
C PRO A 83 -3.60 -3.96 14.37
N SER A 84 -3.03 -4.63 15.37
CA SER A 84 -1.59 -4.67 15.55
C SER A 84 -0.91 -5.43 14.41
N ILE A 85 0.42 -5.29 14.28
CA ILE A 85 1.21 -6.02 13.27
C ILE A 85 1.05 -7.55 13.38
N GLY A 86 0.86 -8.07 14.60
CA GLY A 86 0.64 -9.49 14.84
C GLY A 86 -0.75 -9.97 14.44
N GLU A 87 -1.75 -9.10 14.49
CA GLU A 87 -3.14 -9.39 14.15
C GLU A 87 -3.47 -9.12 12.67
N LEU A 88 -2.59 -8.40 11.97
CA LEU A 88 -2.81 -8.03 10.58
C LEU A 88 -2.86 -9.28 9.69
N GLU A 89 -4.03 -9.54 9.11
CA GLU A 89 -4.27 -10.67 8.21
C GLU A 89 -3.67 -10.43 6.82
N TRP A 90 -3.48 -11.52 6.07
CA TRP A 90 -2.97 -11.46 4.69
C TRP A 90 -3.90 -10.63 3.80
N PHE A 91 -3.34 -9.78 2.92
CA PHE A 91 -4.11 -8.82 2.10
C PHE A 91 -4.98 -7.85 2.92
N ARG A 92 -4.51 -7.48 4.11
CA ARG A 92 -5.01 -6.34 4.89
C ARG A 92 -3.93 -5.31 5.09
N PHE A 93 -4.35 -4.09 5.47
CA PHE A 93 -3.45 -3.02 5.86
C PHE A 93 -3.96 -2.35 7.13
N ALA A 94 -3.06 -1.68 7.83
CA ALA A 94 -3.34 -0.85 9.00
C ALA A 94 -2.77 0.55 8.80
N ILE A 95 -3.46 1.55 9.31
CA ILE A 95 -2.89 2.89 9.48
C ILE A 95 -2.05 2.88 10.75
N ALA A 96 -0.78 3.22 10.63
CA ALA A 96 0.19 3.06 11.71
C ALA A 96 1.16 4.23 11.76
N ARG A 97 2.09 4.19 12.70
CA ARG A 97 3.15 5.19 12.85
C ARG A 97 4.48 4.55 13.24
N ILE A 98 5.59 5.17 12.86
CA ILE A 98 6.93 4.80 13.33
C ILE A 98 7.45 5.87 14.29
N GLY A 99 8.00 5.45 15.43
CA GLY A 99 8.41 6.35 16.51
C GLY A 99 7.27 6.73 17.46
N GLY A 100 6.30 5.84 17.66
CA GLY A 100 5.20 5.99 18.62
C GLY A 100 3.99 6.78 18.10
N GLY A 101 3.06 7.11 19.02
CA GLY A 101 1.75 7.71 18.68
C GLY A 101 1.77 9.08 18.00
N ASN A 102 2.87 9.83 18.15
CA ASN A 102 3.12 11.11 17.47
C ASN A 102 4.18 11.00 16.38
N GLY A 103 4.55 9.77 16.01
CA GLY A 103 5.59 9.47 15.04
C GLY A 103 5.19 9.72 13.59
N VAL A 104 6.05 9.25 12.68
CA VAL A 104 5.86 9.35 11.23
C VAL A 104 4.63 8.54 10.83
N PRO A 105 3.63 9.14 10.14
CA PRO A 105 2.47 8.40 9.67
C PRO A 105 2.84 7.45 8.52
N VAL A 106 2.43 6.20 8.63
CA VAL A 106 2.65 5.17 7.62
C VAL A 106 1.39 4.33 7.40
N VAL A 107 1.32 3.65 6.27
CA VAL A 107 0.38 2.55 6.05
C VAL A 107 1.20 1.27 5.98
N VAL A 108 0.82 0.26 6.75
CA VAL A 108 1.50 -1.05 6.72
C VAL A 108 0.54 -2.08 6.16
N SER A 109 0.90 -2.74 5.06
CA SER A 109 0.12 -3.82 4.47
C SER A 109 0.82 -5.16 4.65
N ARG A 110 0.07 -6.22 4.95
CA ARG A 110 0.59 -7.59 4.94
C ARG A 110 0.47 -8.17 3.54
N THR A 111 1.37 -7.70 2.70
CA THR A 111 1.51 -8.00 1.28
C THR A 111 3.00 -8.14 0.96
N GLY A 112 3.32 -8.70 -0.21
CA GLY A 112 4.69 -8.96 -0.61
C GLY A 112 4.76 -9.85 -1.85
N TYR A 113 5.76 -9.60 -2.68
CA TYR A 113 5.95 -10.32 -3.95
C TYR A 113 6.77 -11.60 -3.80
N THR A 114 7.53 -11.74 -2.70
CA THR A 114 8.51 -12.83 -2.53
C THR A 114 7.90 -14.18 -2.16
N GLY A 115 6.60 -14.22 -1.79
CA GLY A 115 5.94 -15.42 -1.28
C GLY A 115 6.24 -15.76 0.19
N GLU A 116 7.14 -15.00 0.82
CA GLU A 116 7.47 -15.15 2.24
C GLU A 116 6.43 -14.45 3.14
N LEU A 117 6.54 -14.68 4.46
CA LEU A 117 5.93 -13.76 5.41
C LEU A 117 6.53 -12.37 5.18
N GLY A 118 5.70 -11.37 4.95
CA GLY A 118 6.20 -10.04 4.75
C GLY A 118 5.13 -8.96 4.80
N TYR A 119 5.64 -7.74 4.83
CA TYR A 119 4.85 -6.53 4.92
C TYR A 119 5.46 -5.45 4.03
N GLU A 120 4.65 -4.48 3.66
CA GLU A 120 5.06 -3.28 2.94
C GLU A 120 4.69 -2.07 3.77
N ILE A 121 5.67 -1.18 3.98
CA ILE A 121 5.49 0.09 4.68
C ILE A 121 5.44 1.20 3.64
N TRP A 122 4.33 1.92 3.63
CA TRP A 122 4.09 3.02 2.73
C TRP A 122 4.16 4.35 3.48
N CYS A 123 5.00 5.26 3.02
CA CYS A 123 5.25 6.55 3.66
C CYS A 123 5.38 7.70 2.66
N HIS A 124 5.29 8.93 3.15
CA HIS A 124 5.58 10.10 2.32
C HIS A 124 7.09 10.16 2.01
N PRO A 125 7.52 10.58 0.79
CA PRO A 125 8.92 10.63 0.39
C PRO A 125 9.86 11.32 1.39
N ARG A 126 9.42 12.47 1.93
CA ARG A 126 10.13 13.23 2.98
C ARG A 126 10.55 12.40 4.21
N ASP A 127 9.82 11.33 4.52
CA ASP A 127 10.03 10.50 5.70
C ASP A 127 10.69 9.16 5.34
N ALA A 128 10.95 8.88 4.06
CA ALA A 128 11.38 7.57 3.59
C ALA A 128 12.71 7.11 4.22
N GLU A 129 13.70 8.00 4.30
CA GLU A 129 14.98 7.70 4.98
C GLU A 129 14.75 7.34 6.45
N LYS A 130 14.00 8.17 7.18
CA LYS A 130 13.69 7.92 8.59
C LYS A 130 12.91 6.62 8.82
N VAL A 131 12.01 6.26 7.91
CA VAL A 131 11.27 4.99 7.97
C VAL A 131 12.21 3.82 7.69
N PHE A 132 13.11 3.95 6.72
CA PHE A 132 14.10 2.93 6.41
C PHE A 132 15.06 2.69 7.57
N ASP A 133 15.63 3.76 8.12
CA ASP A 133 16.58 3.69 9.24
C ASP A 133 15.95 3.00 10.45
N ALA A 134 14.71 3.36 10.80
CA ALA A 134 13.99 2.75 11.90
C ALA A 134 13.71 1.25 11.70
N VAL A 135 13.67 0.76 10.47
CA VAL A 135 13.49 -0.68 10.15
C VAL A 135 14.82 -1.41 10.07
N TRP A 136 15.88 -0.69 9.72
CA TRP A 136 17.22 -1.23 9.50
C TRP A 136 18.01 -1.44 10.80
N GLU A 137 17.87 -0.52 11.76
CA GLU A 137 18.47 -0.60 13.10
C GLU A 137 17.96 -1.79 13.93
#